data_AF-A0AAN4ZI98-F1
#
_entry.id   AF-A0AAN4ZI98-F1
#
_cell.length_a   1.000
_cell.length_b   1.000
_cell.length_c   1.000
_cell.angle_alpha   90.00
_cell.angle_beta   90.00
_cell.angle_gamma   90.00
#
_symmetry.space_group_name_H-M   'P 1'
#
loop_
_entity.id
_entity.type
_entity.pdbx_description
1 polymer ?
#
loop_
_entity_poly.entity_id
_entity_poly.type
_entity_poly.pdbx_seq_one_letter_code
_entity_poly.pdbx_strand_id
1 'polypeptide(L)'
;AIKYRSLPQHFRFEPIRAHHLPQLMDLGKRYLQDEPVAQALGTTIENTRNGLEYLHQYAIAANSVVATSQICYENKNNQPIGMLIIYPTYRDPKKAPFSVPEPKLSQQETAYCWGIDN
;
A
#
# COMPACT_ATOMS: atom_id res chain seq x y z
N ALA A 1 -30.86 12.63 5.56
CA ALA A 1 -29.40 12.59 5.36
C ALA A 1 -28.78 11.86 6.54
N ILE A 2 -28.13 10.71 6.31
CA ILE A 2 -27.32 10.07 7.34
C ILE A 2 -26.19 11.06 7.65
N LYS A 3 -26.19 11.65 8.85
CA LYS A 3 -25.06 12.43 9.35
C LYS A 3 -23.88 11.47 9.40
N TYR A 4 -22.97 11.56 8.43
CA TYR A 4 -21.66 10.94 8.56
C TYR A 4 -21.10 11.43 9.90
N ARG A 5 -20.90 10.48 10.83
CA ARG A 5 -20.30 10.71 12.13
C ARG A 5 -19.11 11.63 11.89
N SER A 6 -19.04 12.74 12.63
CA SER A 6 -17.85 13.58 12.69
C SER A 6 -16.63 12.68 12.69
N LEU A 7 -15.73 12.83 11.71
CA LEU A 7 -14.41 12.23 11.78
C LEU A 7 -13.88 12.52 13.19
N PRO A 8 -13.47 11.52 13.97
CA PRO A 8 -12.97 11.77 15.31
C PRO A 8 -11.86 12.82 15.19
N GLN A 9 -11.95 13.92 15.93
CA GLN A 9 -10.95 15.01 15.92
C GLN A 9 -9.51 14.52 16.22
N HIS A 10 -9.36 13.24 16.55
CA HIS A 10 -8.13 12.53 16.82
C HIS A 10 -7.41 12.02 15.58
N PHE A 11 -8.03 12.02 14.39
CA PHE A 11 -7.39 11.48 13.18
C PHE A 11 -7.33 12.49 12.04
N ARG A 12 -6.30 12.37 11.21
CA ARG A 12 -6.11 13.14 9.98
C ARG A 12 -5.74 12.22 8.84
N PHE A 13 -6.38 12.44 7.70
CA PHE A 13 -6.12 11.71 6.48
C PHE A 13 -5.37 12.63 5.51
N GLU A 14 -4.30 12.10 4.92
CA GLU A 14 -3.54 12.80 3.88
C GLU A 14 -3.48 11.95 2.61
N PRO A 15 -3.52 12.56 1.42
CA PRO A 15 -3.21 11.86 0.19
C PRO A 15 -1.78 11.31 0.23
N ILE A 16 -1.61 10.04 -0.13
CA ILE A 16 -0.30 9.42 -0.24
C ILE A 16 0.54 10.11 -1.34
N ARG A 17 1.85 10.25 -1.08
CA ARG A 17 2.84 10.98 -1.88
C ARG A 17 4.21 10.33 -1.68
N ALA A 18 5.18 10.66 -2.51
CA ALA A 18 6.52 10.05 -2.50
C ALA A 18 7.21 10.05 -1.13
N HIS A 19 7.11 11.15 -0.36
CA HIS A 19 7.74 11.24 0.96
C HIS A 19 7.10 10.34 2.03
N HIS A 20 5.91 9.78 1.77
CA HIS A 20 5.25 8.84 2.67
C HIS A 20 5.79 7.41 2.56
N LEU A 21 6.60 7.10 1.53
CA LEU A 21 7.06 5.72 1.28
C LEU A 21 7.67 5.03 2.52
N PRO A 22 8.56 5.65 3.31
CA PRO A 22 9.08 5.00 4.52
C PRO A 22 7.99 4.63 5.53
N GLN A 23 7.02 5.51 5.74
CA GLN A 23 5.91 5.27 6.67
C GLN A 23 4.96 4.18 6.17
N LEU A 24 4.77 4.10 4.85
CA LEU A 24 3.99 3.03 4.22
C LEU A 24 4.68 1.68 4.38
N MET A 25 6.01 1.62 4.19
CA MET A 25 6.77 0.39 4.43
C MET A 25 6.65 -0.09 5.88
N ASP A 26 6.71 0.83 6.86
CA ASP A 26 6.53 0.48 8.27
C ASP A 26 5.11 0.00 8.58
N LEU A 27 4.09 0.64 8.00
CA LEU A 27 2.70 0.20 8.10
C LEU A 27 2.48 -1.17 7.45
N GLY A 28 3.00 -1.38 6.25
CA GLY A 28 2.91 -2.64 5.51
C GLY A 28 3.63 -3.79 6.20
N LYS A 29 4.78 -3.52 6.84
CA LYS A 29 5.46 -4.51 7.70
C LYS A 29 4.56 -4.99 8.83
N ARG A 30 3.90 -4.08 9.55
CA ARG A 30 2.95 -4.44 10.62
C ARG A 30 1.75 -5.22 10.08
N TYR A 31 1.20 -4.78 8.94
CA TYR A 31 0.11 -5.49 8.29
C TYR A 31 0.49 -6.93 7.93
N LEU A 32 1.66 -7.17 7.32
CA LEU A 32 2.12 -8.51 6.95
C LEU A 32 2.27 -9.46 8.14
N GLN A 33 2.62 -8.94 9.32
CA GLN A 33 2.73 -9.75 10.54
C GLN A 33 1.37 -10.30 10.99
N ASP A 34 0.28 -9.58 10.70
CA ASP A 34 -1.08 -9.90 11.14
C ASP A 34 -1.96 -10.45 9.99
N GLU A 35 -1.47 -10.48 8.75
CA GLU A 35 -2.26 -10.88 7.58
C GLU A 35 -2.34 -12.43 7.48
N PRO A 36 -3.54 -13.02 7.50
CA PRO A 36 -3.71 -14.48 7.59
C PRO A 36 -3.04 -15.27 6.46
N VAL A 37 -3.06 -14.76 5.22
CA VAL A 37 -2.43 -15.44 4.07
C VAL A 37 -0.92 -15.37 4.18
N ALA A 38 -0.36 -14.22 4.55
CA ALA A 38 1.06 -14.05 4.82
C ALA A 38 1.54 -15.00 5.93
N GLN A 39 0.77 -15.14 7.02
CA GLN A 39 1.06 -16.11 8.08
C GLN A 39 1.02 -17.56 7.56
N ALA A 40 -0.01 -17.92 6.78
CA ALA A 40 -0.15 -19.27 6.24
C ALA A 40 0.99 -19.65 5.28
N LEU A 41 1.54 -18.68 4.55
CA LEU A 41 2.62 -18.87 3.58
C LEU A 41 4.02 -18.67 4.17
N GLY A 42 4.13 -18.33 5.46
CA GLY A 42 5.43 -18.00 6.08
C GLY A 42 6.10 -16.76 5.46
N THR A 43 5.30 -15.84 4.95
CA THR A 43 5.75 -14.59 4.35
C THR A 43 6.28 -13.65 5.44
N THR A 44 7.44 -13.04 5.20
CA THR A 44 8.06 -12.04 6.08
C THR A 44 8.35 -10.77 5.30
N ILE A 45 8.60 -9.66 6.00
CA ILE A 45 8.99 -8.42 5.32
C ILE A 45 10.31 -8.59 4.56
N GLU A 46 11.23 -9.41 5.06
CA GLU A 46 12.52 -9.67 4.42
C GLU A 46 12.35 -10.37 3.07
N ASN A 47 11.38 -11.30 2.97
CA ASN A 47 11.13 -12.04 1.73
C ASN A 47 10.06 -11.40 0.83
N THR A 48 9.41 -10.31 1.23
CA THR A 48 8.42 -9.57 0.40
C THR A 48 8.66 -8.07 0.28
N ARG A 49 9.84 -7.61 0.69
CA ARG A 49 10.18 -6.18 0.71
C ARG A 49 9.99 -5.52 -0.65
N ASN A 50 10.48 -6.16 -1.72
CA ASN A 50 10.47 -5.54 -3.05
C ASN A 50 9.06 -5.50 -3.61
N GLY A 51 8.28 -6.57 -3.39
CA GLY A 51 6.86 -6.61 -3.73
C GLY A 51 6.06 -5.53 -3.01
N LEU A 52 6.23 -5.41 -1.69
CA LEU A 52 5.54 -4.41 -0.87
C LEU A 52 5.94 -2.98 -1.26
N GLU A 53 7.23 -2.72 -1.47
CA GLU A 53 7.72 -1.42 -1.89
C GLU A 53 7.15 -1.03 -3.25
N TYR A 54 7.13 -1.97 -4.20
CA TYR A 54 6.54 -1.74 -5.51
C TYR A 54 5.06 -1.41 -5.44
N LEU A 55 4.30 -2.13 -4.63
CA LEU A 55 2.89 -1.83 -4.40
C LEU A 55 2.73 -0.39 -3.88
N HIS A 56 3.50 0.02 -2.87
CA HIS A 56 3.43 1.40 -2.37
C HIS A 56 3.86 2.44 -3.41
N GLN A 57 4.90 2.18 -4.20
CA GLN A 57 5.32 3.06 -5.29
C GLN A 57 4.25 3.17 -6.38
N TYR A 58 3.60 2.06 -6.72
CA TYR A 58 2.47 2.04 -7.66
C TYR A 58 1.32 2.88 -7.14
N ALA A 59 0.96 2.72 -5.87
CA ALA A 59 -0.09 3.51 -5.23
C ALA A 59 0.24 5.01 -5.24
N ILE A 60 1.49 5.39 -4.93
CA ILE A 60 1.96 6.78 -4.99
C ILE A 60 1.81 7.34 -6.41
N ALA A 61 2.26 6.60 -7.42
CA ALA A 61 2.17 7.02 -8.83
C ALA A 61 0.70 7.15 -9.28
N ALA A 62 -0.13 6.15 -8.98
CA ALA A 62 -1.56 6.16 -9.27
C ALA A 62 -2.29 7.32 -8.57
N ASN A 63 -1.86 7.70 -7.36
CA ASN A 63 -2.48 8.78 -6.61
C ASN A 63 -2.32 10.16 -7.27
N SER A 64 -1.31 10.33 -8.14
CA SER A 64 -1.17 11.55 -8.94
C SER A 64 -2.30 11.73 -9.97
N VAL A 65 -3.05 10.67 -10.27
CA VAL A 65 -4.12 10.64 -11.27
C VAL A 65 -5.48 10.44 -10.65
N VAL A 66 -5.60 9.51 -9.70
CA VAL A 66 -6.90 9.08 -9.15
C VAL A 66 -7.17 9.69 -7.76
N ALA A 67 -6.13 10.14 -7.05
CA ALA A 67 -6.21 10.79 -5.73
C ALA A 67 -7.06 10.06 -4.66
N THR A 68 -7.09 8.73 -4.71
CA THR A 68 -7.93 7.88 -3.85
C THR A 68 -7.18 7.22 -2.68
N SER A 69 -5.86 7.09 -2.74
CA SER A 69 -5.06 6.46 -1.70
C SER A 69 -4.72 7.46 -0.59
N GLN A 70 -4.85 7.05 0.67
CA GLN A 70 -4.70 7.92 1.84
C GLN A 70 -3.87 7.25 2.94
N ILE A 71 -3.12 8.06 3.67
CA ILE A 71 -2.47 7.67 4.92
C ILE A 71 -3.20 8.34 6.08
N CYS A 72 -3.39 7.61 7.17
CA CYS A 72 -4.09 8.06 8.36
C CYS A 72 -3.10 8.26 9.51
N TYR A 73 -3.19 9.42 10.15
CA TYR A 73 -2.41 9.79 11.31
C TYR A 73 -3.29 9.95 12.54
N GLU A 74 -2.77 9.56 13.69
CA GLU A 74 -3.26 10.02 14.98
C GLU A 74 -2.73 11.44 15.25
N ASN A 75 -3.63 12.40 15.46
CA ASN A 75 -3.30 13.82 15.62
C ASN A 75 -2.48 14.11 16.88
N LYS A 76 -2.62 13.28 17.93
CA LYS A 76 -1.97 13.51 19.23
C LYS A 76 -0.43 13.48 19.14
N ASN A 77 0.11 12.59 18.31
CA ASN A 77 1.54 12.30 18.19
C ASN A 77 2.04 12.37 16.72
N ASN A 78 1.15 12.69 15.78
CA ASN A 78 1.42 12.65 14.34
C ASN A 78 1.95 11.29 13.86
N GLN A 79 1.52 10.21 14.51
CA GLN A 79 1.95 8.85 14.20
C GLN A 79 1.08 8.27 13.06
N PRO A 80 1.68 7.67 12.02
CA PRO A 80 0.93 6.93 11.00
C PRO A 80 0.37 5.64 11.61
N ILE A 81 -0.96 5.51 11.57
CA ILE A 81 -1.71 4.40 12.19
C ILE A 81 -2.42 3.52 11.17
N GLY A 82 -2.53 3.95 9.91
CA GLY A 82 -3.22 3.18 8.89
C GLY A 82 -3.01 3.75 7.50
N MET A 83 -3.38 2.96 6.49
CA MET A 83 -3.35 3.34 5.09
C MET A 83 -4.54 2.74 4.37
N LEU A 84 -5.08 3.49 3.41
CA LEU A 84 -5.97 3.01 2.37
C LEU A 84 -5.20 3.06 1.06
N ILE A 85 -4.92 1.89 0.50
CA ILE A 85 -4.23 1.78 -0.78
C ILE A 85 -5.23 1.32 -1.85
N ILE A 86 -5.31 2.07 -2.95
CA ILE A 86 -6.15 1.74 -4.09
C ILE A 86 -5.26 1.60 -5.33
N TYR A 87 -5.30 0.41 -5.94
CA TYR A 87 -4.58 0.06 -7.16
C TYR A 87 -5.55 0.09 -8.35
N PRO A 88 -5.56 1.15 -9.17
CA PRO A 88 -6.37 1.14 -10.38
C PRO A 88 -5.87 0.07 -11.35
N THR A 89 -6.76 -0.85 -11.75
CA THR A 89 -6.47 -1.83 -12.79
C THR A 89 -6.90 -1.29 -14.15
N TYR A 90 -5.96 -1.22 -15.09
CA TYR A 90 -6.24 -0.79 -16.46
C TYR A 90 -6.41 -2.02 -17.37
N ARG A 91 -7.42 -2.00 -18.25
CA ARG A 91 -7.66 -3.10 -19.22
C ARG A 91 -6.44 -3.35 -20.11
N ASP A 92 -5.74 -2.27 -20.48
CA ASP A 92 -4.43 -2.32 -21.13
C ASP A 92 -3.42 -1.62 -20.21
N PRO A 93 -2.52 -2.36 -19.54
CA PRO A 93 -1.53 -1.77 -18.64
C PRO A 93 -0.63 -0.73 -19.30
N LYS A 94 -0.38 -0.84 -20.62
CA LYS A 94 0.44 0.13 -21.38
C LYS A 94 -0.24 1.48 -21.54
N LYS A 95 -1.54 1.58 -21.25
CA LYS A 95 -2.32 2.83 -21.29
C LYS A 95 -2.46 3.49 -19.92
N ALA A 96 -1.81 2.97 -18.89
CA ALA A 96 -1.77 3.65 -17.60
C ALA A 96 -1.16 5.07 -17.78
N PRO A 97 -1.80 6.12 -17.25
CA PRO A 97 -1.33 7.51 -17.37
C PRO A 97 -0.15 7.84 -16.45
N PHE A 98 0.56 6.82 -15.98
CA PHE A 98 1.73 6.91 -15.11
C PHE A 98 2.63 5.70 -15.37
N SER A 99 3.89 5.79 -14.94
CA SER A 99 4.84 4.70 -15.03
C SER A 99 5.44 4.43 -13.66
N VAL A 100 5.69 3.16 -13.37
CA VAL A 100 6.33 2.69 -12.15
C VAL A 100 7.46 1.75 -12.60
N PRO A 101 8.66 1.84 -12.02
CA PRO A 101 9.71 0.87 -12.32
C PRO A 101 9.22 -0.55 -12.03
N GLU A 102 9.52 -1.50 -12.93
CA GLU A 102 9.23 -2.91 -12.70
C GLU A 102 9.99 -3.41 -11.46
N PRO A 103 9.34 -4.16 -10.56
CA PRO A 103 9.99 -4.67 -9.38
C PRO A 103 10.94 -5.81 -9.72
N LYS A 104 12.06 -5.89 -9.01
CA LYS A 104 12.91 -7.08 -9.01
C LYS A 104 12.38 -8.04 -7.93
N LEU A 105 11.43 -8.87 -8.31
CA LEU A 105 10.83 -9.88 -7.42
C LEU A 105 11.65 -11.17 -7.41
N SER A 106 11.81 -11.76 -6.24
CA SER A 106 12.24 -13.16 -6.12
C SER A 106 11.13 -14.13 -6.58
N GLN A 107 11.46 -15.42 -6.74
CA GLN A 107 10.46 -16.44 -7.07
C GLN A 107 9.39 -16.55 -5.97
N GLN A 108 9.78 -16.46 -4.70
CA GLN A 108 8.86 -16.49 -3.57
C GLN A 108 7.94 -15.24 -3.55
N GLU A 109 8.49 -14.06 -3.83
CA GLU A 109 7.70 -12.83 -3.99
C GLU A 109 6.71 -12.94 -5.15
N THR A 110 7.14 -13.58 -6.24
CA THR A 110 6.29 -13.78 -7.41
C THR A 110 5.10 -14.67 -7.06
N ALA A 111 5.32 -15.77 -6.33
CA ALA A 111 4.26 -16.65 -5.88
C ALA A 111 3.27 -15.92 -4.95
N TYR A 112 3.76 -15.12 -3.99
CA TYR A 112 2.90 -14.36 -3.08
C TYR A 112 2.11 -13.24 -3.79
N CYS A 113 2.76 -12.45 -4.64
CA CYS A 113 2.12 -11.31 -5.30
C CYS A 113 1.19 -11.69 -6.44
N TRP A 114 1.48 -12.79 -7.15
CA TRP A 114 0.81 -13.14 -8.40
C TRP A 114 0.11 -14.50 -8.39
N GLY A 115 0.28 -15.31 -7.33
CA GLY A 115 -0.32 -16.63 -7.23
C GLY A 115 0.18 -17.61 -8.30
N ILE A 116 1.37 -17.37 -8.86
CA ILE A 116 1.97 -18.23 -9.88
C ILE A 116 2.92 -19.19 -9.18
N ASP A 117 2.44 -20.40 -8.93
CA ASP A 117 3.29 -21.56 -8.72
C ASP A 117 3.78 -22.01 -10.12
N ASN A 118 5.11 -22.07 -10.30
CA ASN A 118 5.71 -22.79 -11.43
C ASN A 118 5.81 -24.27 -11.08
#